data_AF-A0A522E170-F1
#
_entry.id   AF-A0A522E170-F1
#
_cell.length_a   1.000
_cell.length_b   1.000
_cell.length_c   1.000
_cell.angle_alpha   90.00
_cell.angle_beta   90.00
_cell.angle_gamma   90.00
#
_symmetry.space_group_name_H-M   'P 1'
#
loop_
_entity.id
_entity.type
_entity.pdbx_description
1 polymer ?
#
loop_
_entity_poly.entity_id
_entity_poly.type
_entity_poly.pdbx_seq_one_letter_code
_entity_poly.pdbx_strand_id
1 'polypeptide(L)'
;MLVLLWFGWVDQAQVYLAAIPATDIKDIKAIARLSAYLQRNRKGIPCYAMRSKLKLPNSSNPVERCNNLVTAKRQKHQGMSWSENGSYALTALNAVTANKATQQWVANCTIPFVWVAKAA
;
A
#
# COMPACT_ATOMS: atom_id res chain seq x y z
N MET A 1 18.17 -2.94 12.54
CA MET A 1 16.88 -3.51 12.05
C MET A 1 16.41 -2.93 10.70
N LEU A 2 16.24 -1.61 10.54
CA LEU A 2 15.83 -0.99 9.27
C LEU A 2 16.74 -1.36 8.07
N VAL A 3 18.06 -1.44 8.30
CA VAL A 3 19.03 -1.85 7.27
C VAL A 3 18.84 -3.30 6.83
N LEU A 4 18.47 -4.23 7.73
CA LEU A 4 18.27 -5.64 7.38
C LEU A 4 17.04 -5.80 6.47
N LEU A 5 15.94 -5.15 6.84
CA LEU A 5 14.71 -5.18 6.03
C LEU A 5 14.88 -4.44 4.71
N TRP A 6 15.74 -3.43 4.63
CA TRP A 6 16.11 -2.76 3.37
C TRP A 6 16.69 -3.75 2.34
N PHE A 7 17.44 -4.75 2.78
CA PHE A 7 17.97 -5.83 1.92
C PHE A 7 17.03 -7.04 1.81
N GLY A 8 15.86 -7.01 2.45
CA GLY A 8 14.93 -8.14 2.50
C GLY A 8 15.40 -9.30 3.40
N TRP A 9 16.36 -9.05 4.30
CA TRP A 9 16.96 -10.08 5.16
C TRP A 9 16.09 -10.37 6.39
N VAL A 10 14.98 -11.06 6.15
CA VAL A 10 13.99 -11.37 7.19
C VAL A 10 14.56 -12.27 8.28
N ASP A 11 15.37 -13.29 7.95
CA ASP A 11 15.94 -14.20 8.96
C ASP A 11 16.87 -13.46 9.91
N GLN A 12 17.77 -12.64 9.38
CA GLN A 12 18.69 -11.83 10.16
C GLN A 12 17.93 -10.82 11.03
N ALA A 13 16.80 -10.29 10.53
CA ALA A 13 15.93 -9.44 11.33
C ALA A 13 15.26 -10.20 12.50
N GLN A 14 14.87 -11.47 12.30
CA GLN A 14 14.35 -12.31 13.39
C GLN A 14 15.42 -12.59 14.45
N VAL A 15 16.63 -12.94 14.03
CA VAL A 15 17.77 -13.16 14.95
C VAL A 15 18.05 -11.90 15.74
N TYR A 16 18.09 -10.74 15.08
CA TYR A 16 18.28 -9.45 15.72
C TYR A 16 17.19 -9.17 16.76
N LEU A 17 15.92 -9.41 16.43
CA LEU A 17 14.79 -9.20 17.36
C LEU A 17 14.87 -10.10 18.60
N ALA A 18 15.28 -11.36 18.43
CA ALA A 18 15.43 -12.31 19.53
C ALA A 18 16.60 -11.96 20.46
N ALA A 19 17.61 -11.24 19.96
CA ALA A 19 18.80 -10.85 20.73
C ALA A 19 18.62 -9.55 21.54
N ILE A 20 17.48 -8.85 21.42
CA ILE A 20 17.24 -7.61 22.16
C ILE A 20 17.02 -7.95 23.65
N PRO A 21 17.78 -7.35 24.58
CA PRO A 21 17.59 -7.58 26.01
C PRO A 21 16.18 -7.17 26.48
N ALA A 22 15.56 -7.99 27.33
CA ALA A 22 14.23 -7.70 27.87
C ALA A 22 14.18 -6.39 28.69
N THR A 23 15.30 -5.99 29.29
CA THR A 23 15.47 -4.72 30.02
C THR A 23 15.28 -3.49 29.13
N ASP A 24 15.57 -3.63 27.83
CA ASP A 24 15.52 -2.54 26.87
C ASP A 24 14.15 -2.48 26.17
N ILE A 25 13.26 -3.44 26.47
CA ILE A 25 11.97 -3.59 25.82
C ILE A 25 10.86 -3.15 26.77
N LYS A 26 10.21 -2.03 26.43
CA LYS A 26 9.05 -1.51 27.17
C LYS A 26 7.82 -2.45 27.11
N ASP A 27 7.60 -3.12 25.98
CA ASP A 27 6.51 -4.09 25.78
C ASP A 27 7.04 -5.34 25.07
N ILE A 28 7.24 -6.42 25.83
CA ILE A 28 7.74 -7.70 25.30
C ILE A 28 6.78 -8.27 24.24
N LYS A 29 5.48 -8.00 24.35
CA LYS A 29 4.50 -8.45 23.34
C LYS A 29 4.70 -7.74 22.00
N ALA A 30 5.29 -6.55 21.98
CA ALA A 30 5.56 -5.83 20.74
C ALA A 30 6.59 -6.56 19.87
N ILE A 31 7.65 -7.12 20.48
CA ILE A 31 8.65 -7.92 19.76
C ILE A 31 8.02 -9.17 19.17
N ALA A 32 7.24 -9.91 19.96
CA ALA A 32 6.54 -11.10 19.49
C ALA A 32 5.59 -10.80 18.31
N ARG A 33 4.82 -9.71 18.39
CA ARG A 33 3.93 -9.25 17.29
C ARG A 33 4.73 -8.91 16.03
N LEU A 34 5.84 -8.19 16.19
CA LEU A 34 6.68 -7.77 15.06
C LEU A 34 7.34 -8.97 14.37
N SER A 35 7.92 -9.89 15.13
CA SER A 35 8.46 -11.14 14.62
C SER A 35 7.41 -11.94 13.85
N ALA A 36 6.21 -12.11 14.42
CA ALA A 36 5.12 -12.83 13.78
C ALA A 36 4.66 -12.15 12.47
N TYR A 37 4.60 -10.82 12.47
CA TYR A 37 4.25 -10.03 11.29
C TYR A 37 5.27 -10.21 10.16
N LEU A 38 6.57 -10.07 10.46
CA LEU A 38 7.64 -10.22 9.47
C LEU A 38 7.64 -11.62 8.86
N GLN A 39 7.40 -12.65 9.67
CA GLN A 39 7.37 -14.03 9.18
C GLN A 39 6.16 -14.29 8.28
N ARG A 40 4.97 -13.82 8.69
CA ARG A 40 3.74 -13.97 7.90
C ARG A 40 3.86 -13.27 6.54
N ASN A 41 4.49 -12.10 6.52
CA ASN A 41 4.61 -11.27 5.33
C ASN A 41 5.94 -11.48 4.58
N ARG A 42 6.71 -12.51 4.92
CA ARG A 42 8.05 -12.76 4.35
C ARG A 42 8.09 -12.67 2.82
N LYS A 43 7.12 -13.29 2.15
CA LYS A 43 7.02 -13.27 0.68
C LYS A 43 6.77 -11.87 0.10
N GLY A 44 6.17 -10.98 0.88
CA GLY A 44 5.86 -9.60 0.51
C GLY A 44 6.93 -8.58 0.89
N ILE A 45 8.05 -9.00 1.49
CA ILE A 45 9.17 -8.11 1.86
C ILE A 45 10.29 -8.30 0.81
N PRO A 46 10.36 -7.44 -0.22
CA PRO A 46 11.39 -7.53 -1.24
C PRO A 46 12.73 -6.95 -0.77
N CYS A 47 13.78 -7.14 -1.56
CA CYS A 47 15.01 -6.37 -1.42
C CYS A 47 14.80 -4.93 -1.93
N TYR A 48 14.46 -4.01 -1.03
CA TYR A 48 14.25 -2.59 -1.35
C TYR A 48 15.52 -1.92 -1.90
N ALA A 49 16.71 -2.33 -1.45
CA ALA A 49 17.97 -1.87 -2.00
C ALA A 49 18.08 -2.14 -3.51
N MET A 50 17.76 -3.36 -3.92
CA MET A 50 17.79 -3.75 -5.34
C MET A 50 16.72 -3.01 -6.14
N ARG A 51 15.49 -2.89 -5.61
CA ARG A 51 14.43 -2.11 -6.23
C ARG A 51 14.83 -0.64 -6.44
N SER A 52 15.47 -0.04 -5.44
CA SER A 52 15.98 1.34 -5.52
C SER A 52 17.05 1.47 -6.60
N LYS A 53 18.00 0.52 -6.66
CA LYS A 53 19.03 0.48 -7.72
C LYS A 53 18.42 0.36 -9.12
N LEU A 54 17.33 -0.39 -9.25
CA LEU A 54 16.55 -0.55 -10.48
C LEU A 54 15.60 0.63 -10.76
N LYS A 55 15.64 1.69 -9.94
CA LYS A 55 14.72 2.85 -10.01
C LYS A 55 13.24 2.46 -9.95
N LEU A 56 12.93 1.33 -9.32
CA LEU A 56 11.56 0.91 -9.04
C LEU A 56 11.01 1.67 -7.83
N PRO A 57 9.72 2.02 -7.81
CA PRO A 57 9.11 2.67 -6.67
C PRO A 57 9.19 1.81 -5.40
N ASN A 58 9.70 2.39 -4.30
CA ASN A 58 9.75 1.75 -2.98
C ASN A 58 8.75 2.34 -1.98
N SER A 59 8.18 3.50 -2.28
CA SER A 59 7.17 4.14 -1.45
C SER A 59 5.77 3.64 -1.80
N SER A 60 4.89 3.56 -0.81
CA SER A 60 3.43 3.40 -0.99
C SER A 60 2.75 4.66 -1.54
N ASN A 61 3.45 5.81 -1.60
CA ASN A 61 2.92 7.11 -2.00
C ASN A 61 2.04 7.09 -3.27
N PRO A 62 2.40 6.38 -4.37
CA PRO A 62 1.54 6.34 -5.55
C PRO A 62 0.18 5.69 -5.25
N VAL A 63 0.17 4.57 -4.52
CA VAL A 63 -1.05 3.84 -4.15
C VAL A 63 -1.89 4.66 -3.17
N GLU A 64 -1.27 5.26 -2.16
CA GLU A 64 -1.96 6.12 -1.20
C GLU A 64 -2.55 7.37 -1.86
N ARG A 65 -1.81 7.98 -2.80
CA ARG A 65 -2.31 9.11 -3.58
C ARG A 65 -3.50 8.70 -4.43
N CYS A 66 -3.44 7.54 -5.10
CA CYS A 66 -4.58 7.03 -5.87
C CYS A 66 -5.81 6.83 -4.96
N ASN A 67 -5.66 6.14 -3.83
CA ASN A 67 -6.75 5.95 -2.86
C ASN A 67 -7.34 7.30 -2.39
N ASN A 68 -6.48 8.28 -2.14
CA ASN A 68 -6.94 9.62 -1.76
C ASN A 68 -7.74 10.30 -2.86
N LEU A 69 -7.32 10.15 -4.13
CA LEU A 69 -8.00 10.75 -5.28
C LEU A 69 -9.35 10.10 -5.57
N VAL A 70 -9.44 8.76 -5.54
CA VAL A 70 -10.66 8.06 -6.00
C VAL A 70 -11.64 7.71 -4.89
N THR A 71 -11.16 7.51 -3.65
CA THR A 71 -11.99 7.02 -2.54
C THR A 71 -12.04 8.02 -1.38
N ALA A 72 -10.87 8.31 -0.78
CA ALA A 72 -10.85 8.95 0.54
C ALA A 72 -11.38 10.39 0.52
N LYS A 73 -11.07 11.20 -0.50
CA LYS A 73 -11.53 12.60 -0.57
C LYS A 73 -13.06 12.75 -0.52
N ARG A 74 -13.81 11.76 -1.02
CA ARG A 74 -15.27 11.80 -1.08
C ARG A 74 -15.97 10.95 -0.03
N GLN A 75 -15.33 9.90 0.46
CA GLN A 75 -15.98 8.98 1.40
C GLN A 75 -15.53 9.21 2.85
N LYS A 76 -14.28 9.59 3.08
CA LYS A 76 -13.74 9.78 4.42
C LYS A 76 -14.29 11.07 5.02
N HIS A 77 -14.81 11.00 6.26
CA HIS A 77 -15.30 12.14 7.03
C HIS A 77 -16.48 12.92 6.40
N GLN A 78 -17.20 12.35 5.42
CA GLN A 78 -18.34 13.00 4.76
C GLN A 78 -19.71 12.59 5.33
N GLY A 79 -19.76 12.06 6.56
CA GLY A 79 -21.02 11.84 7.29
C GLY A 79 -22.02 10.85 6.69
N MET A 80 -21.67 10.14 5.62
CA MET A 80 -22.55 9.17 4.95
C MET A 80 -22.19 7.74 5.34
N SER A 81 -23.21 6.92 5.62
CA SER A 81 -23.08 5.47 5.67
C SER A 81 -23.12 4.94 4.25
N TRP A 82 -21.95 4.67 3.67
CA TRP A 82 -21.85 4.09 2.34
C TRP A 82 -22.15 2.59 2.42
N SER A 83 -23.10 2.12 1.62
CA SER A 83 -23.16 0.69 1.32
C SER A 83 -21.87 0.28 0.59
N GLU A 84 -21.42 -0.96 0.79
CA GLU A 84 -20.21 -1.47 0.14
C GLU A 84 -20.30 -1.32 -1.39
N ASN A 85 -21.44 -1.69 -1.98
CA ASN A 85 -21.71 -1.52 -3.41
C ASN A 85 -21.66 -0.05 -3.86
N GLY A 86 -22.22 0.87 -3.07
CA GLY A 86 -22.20 2.29 -3.36
C GLY A 86 -20.78 2.88 -3.31
N SER A 87 -19.98 2.45 -2.34
CA SER A 87 -18.56 2.84 -2.23
C SER A 87 -17.76 2.38 -3.45
N TYR A 88 -17.93 1.12 -3.87
CA TYR A 88 -17.24 0.59 -5.06
C TYR A 88 -17.66 1.31 -6.34
N ALA A 89 -18.98 1.50 -6.56
CA ALA A 89 -19.49 2.17 -7.75
C ALA A 89 -18.96 3.61 -7.85
N LEU A 90 -18.95 4.35 -6.74
CA LEU A 90 -18.44 5.72 -6.71
C LEU A 90 -16.93 5.77 -6.95
N THR A 91 -16.17 4.85 -6.35
CA THR A 91 -14.72 4.75 -6.56
C THR A 91 -14.40 4.45 -8.03
N ALA A 92 -15.13 3.53 -8.65
CA ALA A 92 -15.01 3.19 -10.05
C ALA A 92 -15.30 4.39 -10.95
N LEU A 93 -16.38 5.13 -10.69
CA LEU A 93 -16.73 6.33 -11.45
C LEU A 93 -15.67 7.44 -11.32
N ASN A 94 -15.12 7.63 -10.11
CA ASN A 94 -14.03 8.57 -9.88
C ASN A 94 -12.76 8.16 -10.64
N ALA A 95 -12.45 6.86 -10.70
CA ALA A 95 -11.31 6.35 -11.46
C ALA A 95 -11.48 6.58 -12.97
N VAL A 96 -12.66 6.30 -13.52
CA VAL A 96 -13.00 6.59 -14.93
C VAL A 96 -12.85 8.07 -15.24
N THR A 97 -13.37 8.93 -14.35
CA THR A 97 -13.30 10.40 -14.51
C THR A 97 -11.86 10.90 -14.43
N ALA A 98 -11.07 10.42 -13.47
CA ALA A 98 -9.65 10.78 -13.33
C ALA A 98 -8.82 10.35 -14.55
N ASN A 99 -9.17 9.23 -15.16
CA ASN A 99 -8.52 8.70 -16.36
C ASN A 99 -9.11 9.27 -17.68
N LYS A 100 -10.04 10.23 -17.62
CA LYS A 100 -10.72 10.78 -18.81
C LYS A 100 -11.36 9.72 -19.71
N ALA A 101 -11.80 8.62 -19.11
CA ALA A 101 -12.28 7.42 -19.82
C ALA A 101 -13.82 7.34 -19.91
N THR A 102 -14.54 8.42 -19.62
CA THR A 102 -16.01 8.41 -19.51
C THR A 102 -16.70 7.92 -20.77
N GLN A 103 -16.25 8.36 -21.96
CA GLN A 103 -16.86 7.91 -23.23
C GLN A 103 -16.69 6.41 -23.44
N GLN A 104 -15.50 5.87 -23.18
CA GLN A 104 -15.24 4.43 -23.30
C GLN A 104 -16.07 3.63 -22.28
N TRP A 105 -16.18 4.13 -21.05
CA TRP A 105 -16.97 3.45 -20.02
C TRP A 105 -18.47 3.45 -20.36
N VAL A 106 -19.02 4.57 -20.87
CA VAL A 106 -20.43 4.63 -21.29
C VAL A 106 -20.71 3.70 -22.48
N ALA A 107 -19.80 3.63 -23.45
CA ALA A 107 -19.99 2.80 -24.64
C ALA A 107 -19.84 1.29 -24.34
N ASN A 108 -18.86 0.92 -23.52
CA ASN A 108 -18.42 -0.48 -23.39
C ASN A 108 -18.61 -1.07 -21.98
N CYS A 109 -19.01 -0.26 -20.99
CA CYS A 109 -19.07 -0.64 -19.57
C CYS A 109 -17.73 -1.15 -19.00
N THR A 110 -16.61 -0.74 -19.60
CA THR A 110 -15.25 -1.14 -19.19
C THR A 110 -14.47 0.02 -18.57
N ILE A 111 -13.72 -0.26 -17.50
CA ILE A 111 -12.75 0.69 -16.93
C ILE A 111 -11.37 0.36 -17.53
N PRO A 112 -10.73 1.27 -18.29
CA PRO A 112 -9.45 0.97 -18.88
C PRO A 112 -8.33 1.03 -17.83
N PHE A 113 -7.54 -0.04 -17.76
CA PHE A 113 -6.33 -0.11 -16.91
C PHE A 113 -5.11 0.43 -17.65
N VAL A 114 -5.22 1.66 -18.15
CA VAL A 114 -4.13 2.34 -18.86
C VAL A 114 -3.58 3.49 -18.04
N TRP A 115 -2.26 3.66 -18.09
CA TRP A 115 -1.60 4.81 -17.50
C TRP A 115 -1.83 6.01 -18.41
N VAL A 116 -2.73 6.91 -18.00
CA VAL A 116 -2.92 8.18 -18.71
C VAL A 116 -1.76 9.10 -18.33
N ALA A 117 -1.03 9.59 -19.33
CA ALA A 117 0.02 10.59 -19.09
C ALA A 117 -0.59 11.80 -18.38
N LYS A 118 0.10 12.29 -17.34
CA LYS A 118 -0.31 13.52 -16.66
C LYS A 118 -0.29 14.65 -17.69
N ALA A 119 -1.42 15.33 -17.91
CA ALA A 119 -1.44 16.52 -18.75
C ALA A 119 -0.43 17.54 -18.20
N ALA A 120 0.35 18.14 -19.10
CA ALA A 120 1.39 19.11 -18.80
C ALA A 120 0.84 20.30 -17.99
#